data_AF-A0A2R8B6U9-F1
#
_entry.id   AF-A0A2R8B6U9-F1
#
_cell.length_a   1.000
_cell.length_b   1.000
_cell.length_c   1.000
_cell.angle_alpha   90.00
_cell.angle_beta   90.00
_cell.angle_gamma   90.00
#
_symmetry.space_group_name_H-M   'P 1'
#
loop_
_entity.id
_entity.type
_entity.pdbx_description
1 polymer ?
#
loop_
_entity_poly.entity_id
_entity_poly.type
_entity_poly.pdbx_seq_one_letter_code
_entity_poly.pdbx_strand_id
1 'polypeptide(L)' 'MAEIINLRSARKTRNRAQKRGQADQNAVRFGRTKALKALEKARADKARDLLDSHKREDREG' A
#
# COMPACT_ATOMS: atom_id res chain seq x y z
N MET A 1 27.84 29.03 21.77
CA MET A 1 28.24 27.74 22.35
C MET A 1 27.87 26.67 21.34
N ALA A 2 28.85 25.94 20.78
CA ALA A 2 28.57 24.95 19.74
C ALA A 2 28.12 23.64 20.39
N GLU A 3 26.98 23.11 19.95
CA GLU A 3 26.47 21.84 20.44
C GLU A 3 27.27 20.70 19.78
N ILE A 4 28.10 20.02 20.57
CA ILE A 4 28.94 18.91 20.08
C ILE A 4 28.05 17.68 19.94
N ILE A 5 27.52 17.46 18.74
CA ILE A 5 26.69 16.29 18.44
C ILE A 5 27.51 15.12 17.91
N ASN A 6 27.19 13.92 18.39
CA ASN A 6 27.81 12.70 17.91
C ASN A 6 27.22 12.27 16.56
N LEU A 7 27.94 12.56 15.48
CA LEU A 7 27.55 12.24 14.09
C LEU A 7 27.34 10.74 13.83
N ARG A 8 27.95 9.84 14.62
CA ARG A 8 27.73 8.39 14.50
C ARG A 8 26.33 8.03 14.97
N SER A 9 25.91 8.59 16.10
CA SER A 9 24.57 8.37 16.68
C SER A 9 23.47 8.91 15.76
N ALA A 10 23.66 10.13 15.22
CA ALA A 10 22.74 10.75 14.27
C ALA A 10 22.55 9.90 12.99
N ARG A 11 23.66 9.39 12.42
CA ARG A 11 23.61 8.48 11.26
C ARG A 11 22.87 7.18 11.57
N LYS A 12 23.12 6.58 12.74
CA LYS A 12 22.43 5.37 13.17
C LYS A 12 20.93 5.59 13.34
N THR A 13 20.52 6.74 13.86
CA THR A 13 19.11 7.12 14.00
C THR A 13 18.45 7.33 12.65
N ARG A 14 19.10 8.05 11.71
CA ARG A 14 18.61 8.20 10.32
C ARG A 14 18.42 6.85 9.64
N ASN A 15 19.40 5.95 9.73
CA ASN A 15 19.31 4.62 9.11
C ASN A 15 18.18 3.78 9.71
N ARG A 16 17.94 3.86 11.02
CA ARG A 16 16.81 3.17 11.67
C ARG A 16 15.47 3.74 11.23
N ALA A 17 15.36 5.06 11.09
CA ALA A 17 14.14 5.71 10.61
C ALA A 17 13.81 5.31 9.16
N GLN A 18 14.80 5.29 8.27
CA GLN A 18 14.62 4.83 6.89
C GLN A 18 14.17 3.37 6.82
N LYS A 19 14.79 2.49 7.62
CA LYS A 19 14.40 1.07 7.68
C LYS A 19 12.96 0.88 8.16
N ARG A 20 12.50 1.66 9.15
CA ARG A 20 11.10 1.63 9.60
C ARG A 20 10.14 2.05 8.48
N GLY A 21 10.40 3.17 7.81
CA GLY A 21 9.56 3.62 6.70
C GLY A 21 9.45 2.60 5.55
N GLN A 22 10.55 1.92 5.22
CA GLN A 22 10.52 0.82 4.24
C GLN A 22 9.74 -0.39 4.75
N ALA A 23 9.88 -0.75 6.03
CA ALA A 23 9.13 -1.84 6.64
C ALA A 23 7.63 -1.56 6.64
N ASP A 24 7.19 -0.34 6.93
CA ASP A 24 5.77 0.05 6.91
C ASP A 24 5.20 0.00 5.49
N GLN A 25 5.95 0.51 4.50
CA GLN A 25 5.56 0.40 3.08
C GLN A 25 5.45 -1.07 2.65
N ASN A 26 6.37 -1.93 3.10
CA ASN A 26 6.35 -3.35 2.81
C ASN A 26 5.23 -4.06 3.58
N ALA A 27 4.90 -3.67 4.79
CA ALA A 27 3.75 -4.19 5.52
C ALA A 27 2.43 -3.84 4.83
N VAL A 28 2.31 -2.64 4.25
CA VAL A 28 1.13 -2.27 3.46
C VAL A 28 1.07 -3.05 2.12
N ARG A 29 2.21 -3.20 1.44
CA ARG A 29 2.31 -3.89 0.13
C ARG A 29 2.20 -5.41 0.25
N PHE A 30 2.81 -6.00 1.26
CA PHE A 30 2.98 -7.44 1.43
C PHE A 30 2.23 -8.01 2.65
N GLY A 31 1.77 -7.19 3.59
CA GLY A 31 0.98 -7.62 4.75
C GLY A 31 -0.49 -7.91 4.44
N ARG A 32 -0.94 -7.69 3.20
CA ARG A 32 -2.22 -8.27 2.75
C ARG A 32 -2.06 -9.79 2.65
N THR A 33 -2.68 -10.49 3.59
CA THR A 33 -2.74 -11.96 3.59
C THR A 33 -3.42 -12.47 2.31
N LYS A 34 -3.14 -13.71 1.90
CA LYS A 34 -3.77 -14.32 0.72
C LYS A 34 -5.31 -14.23 0.76
N ALA A 35 -5.89 -14.40 1.95
CA ALA A 35 -7.33 -14.28 2.18
C ALA A 35 -7.85 -12.85 1.92
N LEU A 36 -7.14 -11.82 2.38
CA LEU A 36 -7.52 -10.42 2.12
C LEU A 36 -7.41 -10.08 0.63
N LYS A 37 -6.36 -10.53 -0.05
CA LYS A 37 -6.22 -10.34 -1.51
C LYS A 37 -7.34 -11.02 -2.30
N ALA A 38 -7.71 -12.25 -1.91
CA ALA A 38 -8.80 -12.99 -2.56
C ALA A 38 -10.15 -12.30 -2.35
N LEU A 39 -10.40 -11.78 -1.14
CA LEU A 39 -11.61 -11.06 -0.80
C LEU A 39 -11.70 -9.71 -1.53
N GLU A 40 -10.59 -8.98 -1.66
CA GLU A 40 -10.51 -7.74 -2.45
C GLU A 40 -10.77 -8.02 -3.93
N LYS A 41 -10.19 -9.11 -4.48
CA LYS A 41 -10.42 -9.54 -5.86
C LYS A 41 -11.88 -9.92 -6.10
N ALA A 42 -12.48 -10.73 -5.23
CA ALA A 42 -13.88 -11.12 -5.35
C ALA A 42 -14.83 -9.91 -5.27
N ARG A 43 -14.51 -8.91 -4.44
CA ARG A 43 -15.26 -7.65 -4.38
C ARG A 43 -15.10 -6.84 -5.67
N ALA A 44 -13.90 -6.75 -6.22
CA ALA A 44 -13.64 -6.04 -7.47
C ALA A 44 -14.30 -6.71 -8.68
N ASP A 45 -14.32 -8.05 -8.72
CA ASP A 45 -14.99 -8.83 -9.75
C ASP A 45 -16.52 -8.62 -9.67
N LYS A 46 -17.11 -8.74 -8.47
CA LYS A 46 -18.54 -8.45 -8.27
C LYS A 46 -18.93 -7.01 -8.66
N ALA A 47 -18.06 -6.05 -8.36
CA ALA A 47 -18.29 -4.65 -8.76
C ALA A 47 -18.24 -4.48 -10.28
N ARG A 48 -17.31 -5.16 -10.96
CA ARG A 48 -17.25 -5.18 -12.43
C ARG A 48 -18.48 -5.83 -13.04
N ASP A 49 -18.88 -7.00 -12.54
CA ASP A 49 -20.06 -7.71 -13.04
C ASP A 49 -21.33 -6.90 -12.85
N LEU A 50 -21.46 -6.20 -11.72
CA LEU A 50 -22.56 -5.26 -11.48
C LEU A 50 -22.55 -4.11 -12.49
N LEU A 51 -21.39 -3.48 -12.70
CA LEU A 51 -21.26 -2.38 -13.65
C LEU A 51 -21.52 -2.84 -15.09
N ASP A 52 -21.06 -4.03 -15.47
CA ASP A 52 -21.32 -4.61 -16.79
C ASP A 52 -22.78 -5.04 -16.95
N SER A 53 -23.45 -5.53 -15.90
CA SER A 53 -24.89 -5.81 -15.91
C SER A 53 -25.73 -4.52 -15.98
N HIS A 54 -25.20 -3.42 -15.46
CA HIS A 54 -25.82 -2.10 -15.51
C HIS A 54 -25.39 -1.29 -16.74
N LYS A 55 -24.42 -1.75 -17.52
CA LYS A 55 -24.22 -1.26 -18.88
C LYS A 55 -25.45 -1.69 -19.66
N ARG A 56 -26.34 -0.74 -19.90
CA ARG A 56 -27.19 -0.78 -21.07
C ARG A 56 -26.21 -0.88 -22.23
N GLU A 57 -26.29 -1.95 -23.02
CA GLU A 57 -25.72 -1.90 -24.35
C GLU A 57 -26.17 -0.57 -24.94
N ASP A 58 -25.23 0.30 -25.27
CA ASP A 58 -25.49 1.44 -26.12
C ASP A 58 -25.93 0.84 -27.47
N ARG A 59 -27.20 0.43 -27.51
CA ARG A 59 -27.97 0.30 -28.71
C ARG A 59 -28.14 1.72 -29.19
N GLU A 60 -27.14 2.21 -29.92
CA GLU A 60 -27.28 3.25 -30.95
C GLU A 60 -25.92 3.42 -31.64
N GLY A 61 -25.85 2.91 -32.88
CA GLY A 61 -24.71 2.99 -33.79
C GLY A 61 -24.63 1.79 -34.71
#